data_AF-A0A933E247-F1
#
_entry.id   AF-A0A933E247-F1
#
_cell.length_a   1.000
_cell.length_b   1.000
_cell.length_c   1.000
_cell.angle_alpha   90.00
_cell.angle_beta   90.00
_cell.angle_gamma   90.00
#
_symmetry.space_group_name_H-M   'P 1'
#
loop_
_entity.id
_entity.type
_entity.pdbx_description
1 polymer ?
#
loop_
_entity_poly.entity_id
_entity_poly.type
_entity_poly.pdbx_seq_one_letter_code
_entity_poly.pdbx_strand_id
1 'polypeptide(L)'
;MTMNARADIRTDDSMDQFYEEVKRIHGRGLWQTEGTAKKSPTVPYLWKYQDFRPLLFKAAEIVPIELAERRVLVMANPGILTDWQASNTLLANLQIIKPGEVARSHRHTASALRLVIEGSGAYTAVDGEKSYMDPGDFVTTPNWT
;
A
#
# COMPACT_ATOMS: atom_id res chain seq x y z
N MET A 1 44.23 10.32 -25.11
CA MET A 1 44.62 8.93 -24.76
C MET A 1 44.89 8.89 -23.27
N THR A 2 43.83 8.85 -22.46
CA THR A 2 43.92 8.82 -21.00
C THR A 2 43.87 7.36 -20.58
N MET A 3 45.01 6.84 -20.11
CA MET A 3 45.14 5.49 -19.59
C MET A 3 44.24 5.32 -18.37
N ASN A 4 43.24 4.45 -18.48
CA ASN A 4 42.41 4.02 -17.37
C ASN A 4 43.18 2.92 -16.62
N ALA A 5 43.99 3.32 -15.63
CA ALA A 5 44.66 2.38 -14.75
C ALA A 5 43.61 1.75 -13.82
N ARG A 6 42.98 0.66 -14.27
CA ARG A 6 42.37 -0.28 -13.33
C ARG A 6 43.52 -0.93 -12.57
N ALA A 7 43.78 -0.41 -11.37
CA ALA A 7 44.62 -1.10 -10.41
C ALA A 7 44.05 -2.51 -10.21
N ASP A 8 44.91 -3.50 -10.34
CA ASP A 8 44.60 -4.89 -10.06
C ASP A 8 44.43 -5.03 -8.54
N ILE A 9 43.22 -4.81 -8.04
CA ILE A 9 42.92 -4.85 -6.61
C ILE A 9 42.89 -6.32 -6.21
N ARG A 10 43.99 -6.78 -5.60
CA ARG A 10 44.11 -8.10 -4.99
C ARG A 10 42.98 -8.28 -3.97
N THR A 11 42.03 -9.17 -4.25
CA THR A 11 41.03 -9.63 -3.27
C THR A 11 41.73 -10.54 -2.27
N ASP A 12 42.27 -9.92 -1.22
CA ASP A 12 42.91 -10.61 -0.10
C ASP A 12 41.81 -11.14 0.84
N ASP A 13 42.02 -12.30 1.49
CA ASP A 13 41.05 -12.93 2.44
C ASP A 13 40.57 -11.95 3.53
N SER A 14 41.39 -10.92 3.81
CA SER A 14 41.07 -9.82 4.72
C SER A 14 39.84 -8.99 4.33
N MET A 15 39.55 -8.82 3.04
CA MET A 15 38.43 -8.02 2.57
C MET A 15 37.09 -8.75 2.78
N ASP A 16 37.09 -10.07 2.58
CA ASP A 16 35.91 -10.90 2.82
C ASP A 16 35.59 -10.99 4.31
N GLN A 17 36.62 -11.15 5.16
CA GLN A 17 36.43 -11.09 6.61
C GLN A 17 35.87 -9.72 7.06
N PHE A 18 36.43 -8.62 6.53
CA PHE A 18 35.92 -7.28 6.78
C PHE A 18 34.45 -7.14 6.37
N TYR A 19 34.05 -7.66 5.20
CA TYR A 19 32.64 -7.62 4.78
C TYR A 19 31.73 -8.47 5.66
N GLU A 20 32.19 -9.61 6.17
CA GLU A 20 31.42 -10.39 7.14
C GLU A 20 31.26 -9.67 8.48
N GLU A 21 32.31 -9.00 8.98
CA GLU A 21 32.24 -8.16 10.18
C GLU A 21 31.25 -7.00 10.00
N VAL A 22 31.31 -6.31 8.86
CA VAL A 22 30.36 -5.25 8.50
C VAL A 22 28.92 -5.78 8.41
N LYS A 23 28.70 -6.96 7.80
CA LYS A 23 27.37 -7.59 7.73
C LYS A 23 26.81 -7.96 9.11
N ARG A 24 27.65 -8.45 10.03
CA ARG A 24 27.23 -8.84 11.39
C ARG A 24 26.64 -7.70 12.20
N ILE A 25 27.03 -6.46 11.89
CA ILE A 25 26.47 -5.25 12.51
C ILE A 25 25.40 -4.57 11.66
N HIS A 26 24.86 -5.26 10.64
CA HIS A 26 23.92 -4.71 9.65
C HIS A 26 24.47 -3.50 8.88
N GLY A 27 25.79 -3.38 8.75
CA GLY A 27 26.46 -2.36 7.95
C GLY A 27 26.55 -2.73 6.47
N ARG A 28 26.91 -1.75 5.63
CA ARG A 28 27.15 -1.94 4.19
C ARG A 28 28.17 -0.92 3.67
N GLY A 29 29.12 -1.37 2.85
CA GLY A 29 30.04 -0.47 2.16
C GLY A 29 29.33 0.26 1.01
N LEU A 30 29.34 1.59 1.01
CA LEU A 30 28.69 2.38 -0.05
C LEU A 30 29.33 2.13 -1.43
N TRP A 31 30.63 1.86 -1.47
CA TRP A 31 31.35 1.47 -2.70
C TRP A 31 30.89 0.12 -3.29
N GLN A 32 30.14 -0.70 -2.55
CA GLN A 32 29.52 -1.93 -3.07
C GLN A 32 28.18 -1.67 -3.78
N THR A 33 27.78 -0.40 -3.95
CA THR A 33 26.42 -0.02 -4.39
C THR A 33 26.38 0.78 -5.69
N GLU A 34 27.50 0.93 -6.41
CA GLU A 34 27.51 1.61 -7.71
C GLU A 34 26.44 0.99 -8.64
N GLY A 35 25.44 1.80 -9.02
CA GLY A 35 24.36 1.41 -9.91
C GLY A 35 23.19 0.60 -9.30
N THR A 36 23.17 0.33 -7.99
CA THR A 36 22.13 -0.54 -7.37
C THR A 36 20.97 0.22 -6.73
N ALA A 37 20.46 1.29 -7.34
CA ALA A 37 19.20 1.86 -6.88
C ALA A 37 18.12 0.77 -6.94
N LYS A 38 17.59 0.38 -5.79
CA LYS A 38 16.62 -0.73 -5.70
C LYS A 38 15.38 -0.30 -6.49
N LYS A 39 15.13 -0.96 -7.63
CA LYS A 39 13.93 -0.70 -8.42
C LYS A 39 12.71 -1.04 -7.56
N SER A 40 11.70 -0.17 -7.64
CA SER A 40 10.42 -0.43 -7.01
C SER A 40 9.88 -1.78 -7.48
N PRO A 41 9.39 -2.64 -6.58
CA PRO A 41 8.67 -3.84 -6.97
C PRO A 41 7.32 -3.52 -7.62
N THR A 42 6.79 -2.31 -7.45
CA THR A 42 5.51 -1.88 -8.03
C THR A 42 5.56 -1.90 -9.56
N VAL A 43 4.58 -2.55 -10.19
CA VAL A 43 4.39 -2.53 -11.65
C VAL A 43 3.14 -1.74 -12.04
N PRO A 44 3.10 -1.08 -13.22
CA PRO A 44 1.87 -0.51 -13.75
C PRO A 44 0.80 -1.60 -13.90
N TYR A 45 -0.40 -1.34 -13.39
CA TYR A 45 -1.50 -2.30 -13.44
C TYR A 45 -2.85 -1.58 -13.54
N LEU A 46 -3.82 -2.24 -14.19
CA LEU A 46 -5.19 -1.74 -14.35
C LEU A 46 -6.16 -2.66 -13.61
N TRP A 47 -6.78 -2.15 -12.55
CA TRP A 47 -7.92 -2.76 -11.90
C TRP A 47 -9.21 -2.20 -12.51
N LYS A 48 -10.00 -3.04 -13.19
CA LYS A 48 -11.26 -2.59 -13.80
C LYS A 48 -12.39 -2.72 -12.79
N TYR A 49 -13.15 -1.64 -12.59
CA TYR A 49 -14.29 -1.65 -11.67
C TYR A 49 -15.32 -2.74 -12.01
N GLN A 50 -15.54 -3.02 -13.30
CA GLN A 50 -16.45 -4.07 -13.77
C GLN A 50 -16.09 -5.49 -13.24
N ASP A 51 -14.81 -5.75 -12.95
CA ASP A 51 -14.34 -7.03 -12.45
C ASP A 51 -14.54 -7.11 -10.92
N PHE A 52 -14.35 -5.99 -10.22
CA PHE A 52 -14.51 -5.91 -8.76
C PHE A 52 -15.97 -5.84 -8.33
N ARG A 53 -16.81 -5.11 -9.06
CA ARG A 53 -18.21 -4.85 -8.69
C ARG A 53 -18.97 -6.14 -8.33
N PRO A 54 -19.04 -7.20 -9.16
CA PRO A 54 -19.75 -8.42 -8.78
C PRO A 54 -19.16 -9.10 -7.54
N LEU A 55 -17.85 -9.02 -7.32
CA LEU A 55 -17.19 -9.59 -6.14
C LEU A 55 -17.51 -8.80 -4.87
N LEU A 56 -17.66 -7.47 -4.96
CA LEU A 56 -18.11 -6.65 -3.83
C LEU A 56 -19.53 -7.03 -3.40
N PHE A 57 -20.46 -7.16 -4.36
CA PHE A 57 -21.83 -7.58 -4.05
C PHE A 57 -21.86 -8.98 -3.43
N LYS A 58 -21.10 -9.94 -4.00
CA LYS A 58 -20.95 -11.27 -3.40
C LYS A 58 -20.38 -11.20 -1.98
N ALA A 59 -19.35 -10.38 -1.74
CA ALA A 59 -18.80 -10.19 -0.40
C ALA A 59 -19.85 -9.63 0.57
N ALA A 60 -20.72 -8.73 0.12
CA ALA A 60 -21.81 -8.20 0.95
C ALA A 60 -22.87 -9.24 1.34
N GLU A 61 -23.00 -10.32 0.57
CA GLU A 61 -23.89 -11.44 0.88
C GLU A 61 -23.25 -12.42 1.87
N ILE A 62 -21.95 -12.73 1.70
CA ILE A 62 -21.31 -13.86 2.39
C ILE A 62 -20.36 -13.47 3.52
N VAL A 63 -19.93 -12.21 3.60
CA VAL A 63 -18.99 -11.72 4.64
C VAL A 63 -19.76 -10.83 5.62
N PRO A 64 -20.04 -11.31 6.85
CA PRO A 64 -20.67 -10.53 7.90
C PRO A 64 -19.82 -9.31 8.25
N ILE A 65 -20.45 -8.15 8.44
CA ILE A 65 -19.72 -6.91 8.77
C ILE A 65 -19.18 -6.92 10.19
N GLU A 66 -19.77 -7.72 11.07
CA GLU A 66 -19.33 -7.90 12.46
C GLU A 66 -17.94 -8.56 12.55
N LEU A 67 -17.58 -9.34 11.53
CA LEU A 67 -16.28 -10.01 11.41
C LEU A 67 -15.23 -9.17 10.67
N ALA A 68 -15.62 -8.02 10.10
CA ALA A 68 -14.74 -7.18 9.29
C ALA A 68 -14.74 -5.73 9.82
N GLU A 69 -13.59 -5.18 10.22
CA GLU A 69 -13.52 -3.75 10.57
C GLU A 69 -14.01 -2.87 9.42
N ARG A 70 -13.65 -3.24 8.19
CA ARG A 70 -14.18 -2.73 6.93
C ARG A 70 -14.28 -3.88 5.94
N ARG A 71 -15.44 -4.05 5.28
CA ARG A 71 -15.58 -5.03 4.20
C ARG A 71 -15.07 -4.42 2.89
N VAL A 72 -13.81 -4.72 2.57
CA VAL A 72 -13.09 -4.15 1.43
C VAL A 72 -12.42 -5.22 0.57
N LEU A 73 -12.25 -4.92 -0.71
CA LEU A 73 -11.37 -5.64 -1.61
C LEU A 73 -10.17 -4.75 -1.97
N VAL A 74 -8.97 -5.24 -1.70
CA VAL A 74 -7.73 -4.48 -1.91
C VAL A 74 -7.31 -4.53 -3.38
N MET A 75 -6.86 -3.40 -3.91
CA MET A 75 -6.17 -3.32 -5.20
C MET A 75 -4.70 -3.73 -5.00
N ALA A 76 -4.46 -5.04 -4.96
CA ALA A 76 -3.13 -5.61 -4.75
C ALA A 76 -2.27 -5.49 -6.01
N ASN A 77 -1.12 -4.80 -5.91
CA ASN A 77 -0.18 -4.68 -7.02
C ASN A 77 0.56 -6.01 -7.24
N PRO A 78 0.51 -6.61 -8.45
CA PRO A 78 1.12 -7.92 -8.70
C PRO A 78 2.63 -7.98 -8.51
N GLY A 79 3.31 -6.81 -8.52
CA GLY A 79 4.74 -6.74 -8.28
C GLY A 79 5.11 -6.68 -6.80
N ILE A 80 4.16 -6.40 -5.90
CA ILE A 80 4.40 -6.26 -4.45
C ILE A 80 3.99 -7.56 -3.74
N LEU A 81 4.99 -8.29 -3.22
CA LEU A 81 4.79 -9.60 -2.57
C LEU A 81 3.85 -9.63 -1.35
N THR A 82 3.55 -8.48 -0.76
CA THR A 82 2.65 -8.44 0.40
C THR A 82 1.17 -8.48 0.02
N ASP A 83 0.79 -8.26 -1.24
CA ASP A 83 -0.60 -8.26 -1.73
C ASP A 83 -1.57 -7.28 -1.01
N TRP A 84 -1.05 -6.32 -0.23
CA TRP A 84 -1.86 -5.40 0.58
C TRP A 84 -1.83 -3.94 0.11
N GLN A 85 -1.09 -3.64 -0.95
CA GLN A 85 -0.79 -2.26 -1.36
C GLN A 85 -0.91 -2.10 -2.88
N ALA A 86 -1.39 -0.93 -3.32
CA ALA A 86 -1.50 -0.59 -4.73
C ALA A 86 -0.18 -0.02 -5.30
N SER A 87 0.62 0.59 -4.43
CA SER A 87 1.97 1.09 -4.74
C SER A 87 2.87 1.03 -3.50
N ASN A 88 4.11 1.51 -3.62
CA ASN A 88 5.04 1.62 -2.50
C ASN A 88 4.55 2.47 -1.32
N THR A 89 3.59 3.38 -1.54
CA THR A 89 3.18 4.37 -0.53
C THR A 89 1.67 4.48 -0.35
N LEU A 90 0.88 3.80 -1.19
CA LEU A 90 -0.58 3.88 -1.18
C LEU A 90 -1.21 2.50 -1.03
N LEU A 91 -2.09 2.40 -0.04
CA LEU A 91 -3.10 1.35 0.03
C LEU A 91 -4.35 1.89 -0.67
N ALA A 92 -4.91 1.07 -1.56
CA ALA A 92 -6.16 1.41 -2.23
C ALA A 92 -7.08 0.20 -2.21
N ASN A 93 -8.36 0.41 -1.98
CA ASN A 93 -9.35 -0.64 -1.88
C ASN A 93 -10.73 -0.14 -2.29
N LEU A 94 -11.63 -1.08 -2.61
CA LEU A 94 -13.04 -0.81 -2.85
C LEU A 94 -13.85 -1.35 -1.67
N GLN A 95 -14.72 -0.51 -1.12
CA GLN A 95 -15.57 -0.83 0.02
C GLN A 95 -17.03 -0.93 -0.41
N ILE A 96 -17.78 -1.83 0.23
CA ILE A 96 -19.25 -1.90 0.11
C ILE A 96 -19.92 -1.94 1.49
N ILE A 97 -20.90 -1.06 1.69
CA ILE A 97 -21.74 -0.98 2.88
C ILE A 97 -23.20 -1.11 2.45
N LYS A 98 -23.93 -2.06 3.04
CA LYS A 98 -25.35 -2.28 2.77
C LYS A 98 -26.22 -1.30 3.56
N PRO A 99 -27.48 -1.08 3.14
CA PRO A 99 -28.44 -0.34 3.94
C PRO A 99 -28.53 -0.87 5.38
N GLY A 100 -28.46 0.04 6.35
CA GLY A 100 -28.53 -0.27 7.78
C GLY A 100 -27.23 -0.79 8.41
N GLU A 101 -26.20 -1.10 7.63
CA GLU A 101 -24.90 -1.50 8.19
C GLU A 101 -24.14 -0.30 8.77
N VAL A 102 -23.51 -0.52 9.92
CA VAL A 102 -22.64 0.47 10.58
C VAL A 102 -21.28 -0.16 10.78
N ALA A 103 -20.25 0.47 10.22
CA ALA A 103 -18.88 0.03 10.41
C ALA A 103 -18.20 0.89 11.50
N ARG A 104 -17.54 0.24 12.46
CA ARG A 104 -17.05 0.84 13.71
C ARG A 104 -16.14 2.05 13.47
N SER A 105 -16.25 3.04 14.36
CA SER A 105 -15.33 4.19 14.41
C SER A 105 -14.00 3.80 15.02
N HIS A 106 -12.91 4.37 14.49
CA HIS A 106 -11.55 4.26 14.98
C HIS A 106 -10.74 5.42 14.40
N ARG A 107 -9.54 5.64 14.94
CA ARG A 107 -8.56 6.61 14.45
C ARG A 107 -7.22 5.94 14.26
N HIS A 108 -6.44 6.44 13.31
CA HIS A 108 -5.10 5.92 13.02
C HIS A 108 -4.20 7.02 12.49
N THR A 109 -2.88 6.79 12.54
CA THR A 109 -1.89 7.75 12.03
C THR A 109 -1.87 7.86 10.51
N ALA A 110 -2.34 6.84 9.80
CA ALA A 110 -2.53 6.95 8.35
C ALA A 110 -3.59 8.02 8.03
N SER A 111 -3.38 8.78 6.96
CA SER A 111 -4.48 9.59 6.39
C SER A 111 -5.23 8.74 5.38
N ALA A 112 -6.53 8.95 5.27
CA ALA A 112 -7.37 8.25 4.32
C ALA A 112 -8.33 9.21 3.61
N LEU A 113 -8.81 8.78 2.45
CA LEU A 113 -9.82 9.47 1.66
C LEU A 113 -10.78 8.43 1.08
N ARG A 114 -11.98 8.88 0.71
CA ARG A 114 -13.00 8.09 0.04
C ARG A 114 -13.46 8.85 -1.19
N LEU A 115 -13.38 8.20 -2.34
CA LEU A 115 -14.03 8.65 -3.57
C LEU A 115 -15.26 7.78 -3.79
N VAL A 116 -16.43 8.38 -3.88
CA VAL A 116 -17.69 7.65 -4.00
C VAL A 116 -17.94 7.33 -5.48
N ILE A 117 -18.02 6.04 -5.80
CA ILE A 117 -18.21 5.55 -7.18
C ILE A 117 -19.69 5.28 -7.47
N GLU A 118 -20.39 4.64 -6.53
CA GLU A 118 -21.78 4.18 -6.67
C GLU A 118 -22.45 4.15 -5.30
N GLY A 119 -23.74 4.47 -5.25
CA GLY A 119 -24.57 4.38 -4.04
C GLY A 119 -25.26 5.70 -3.70
N SER A 120 -25.97 5.70 -2.57
CA SER A 120 -26.66 6.89 -2.04
C SER A 120 -26.98 6.70 -0.55
N GLY A 121 -27.09 7.80 0.19
CA GLY A 121 -27.59 7.80 1.58
C GLY A 121 -26.58 7.32 2.62
N ALA A 122 -25.33 7.12 2.24
CA ALA A 122 -24.24 6.84 3.18
C ALA A 122 -23.68 8.14 3.74
N TYR A 123 -23.12 8.06 4.95
CA TYR A 123 -22.28 9.11 5.52
C TYR A 123 -21.10 8.48 6.23
N THR A 124 -20.04 9.26 6.42
CA THR A 124 -18.94 8.94 7.33
C THR A 124 -18.91 10.01 8.42
N ALA A 125 -18.67 9.58 9.67
CA ALA A 125 -18.47 10.49 10.78
C ALA A 125 -16.97 10.72 10.98
N VAL A 126 -16.54 11.98 10.95
CA VAL A 126 -15.15 12.41 11.17
C VAL A 126 -15.15 13.40 12.32
N ASP A 127 -14.49 13.07 13.44
CA ASP A 127 -14.57 13.84 14.69
C ASP A 127 -16.02 14.18 15.15
N GLY A 128 -16.96 13.28 14.87
CA GLY A 128 -18.38 13.45 15.22
C GLY A 128 -19.21 14.19 14.16
N GLU A 129 -18.58 14.83 13.18
CA GLU A 129 -19.26 15.51 12.08
C GLU A 129 -19.64 14.55 10.96
N LYS A 130 -20.89 14.62 10.49
CA LYS A 130 -21.39 13.74 9.42
C LYS A 130 -21.09 14.35 8.06
N SER A 131 -20.27 13.65 7.28
CA SER A 131 -20.07 13.91 5.85
C SER A 131 -20.89 12.92 5.04
N TYR A 132 -21.96 13.38 4.40
CA TYR A 132 -22.74 12.57 3.46
C TYR A 132 -21.92 12.26 2.20
N MET A 133 -22.25 11.14 1.54
CA MET A 133 -21.45 10.57 0.46
C MET A 133 -22.35 10.18 -0.71
N ASP A 134 -22.33 11.00 -1.77
CA ASP A 134 -23.00 10.74 -3.05
C ASP A 134 -21.96 10.51 -4.18
N PRO A 135 -22.33 9.86 -5.30
CA PRO A 135 -21.39 9.55 -6.38
C PRO A 135 -20.66 10.78 -6.92
N GLY A 136 -19.33 10.71 -6.99
CA GLY A 136 -18.45 11.81 -7.34
C GLY A 136 -17.86 12.57 -6.14
N ASP A 137 -18.41 12.39 -4.94
CA ASP A 137 -17.89 13.04 -3.74
C ASP A 137 -16.53 12.49 -3.33
N PHE A 138 -15.72 13.40 -2.78
CA PHE A 138 -14.42 13.12 -2.21
C PHE A 138 -14.41 13.53 -0.74
N VAL A 139 -14.29 12.55 0.16
CA VAL A 139 -14.32 12.77 1.61
C VAL A 139 -13.00 12.38 2.24
N THR A 140 -12.42 13.27 3.05
CA THR A 140 -11.14 13.03 3.73
C THR A 140 -11.34 12.62 5.19
N THR A 141 -10.53 11.69 5.66
CA THR A 141 -10.30 11.39 7.09
C THR A 141 -8.81 11.57 7.37
N PRO A 142 -8.39 12.78 7.80
CA PRO A 142 -7.00 13.09 8.07
C PRO A 142 -6.37 12.21 9.17
N ASN A 143 -5.07 12.38 9.37
CA ASN A 143 -4.34 11.71 10.44
C ASN A 143 -5.01 11.97 11.80
N TRP A 144 -5.26 10.87 12.54
CA TRP A 144 -5.77 10.87 13.92
C TRP A 144 -7.20 11.37 14.16
N THR A 145 -8.00 11.52 13.10
CA THR A 145 -9.45 11.81 13.15
C THR A 145 -10.33 10.56 13.11
#